data_AF-A0A2V7NIB4-F1
#
_entry.id   AF-A0A2V7NIB4-F1
#
_cell.length_a   1.000
_cell.length_b   1.000
_cell.length_c   1.000
_cell.angle_alpha   90.00
_cell.angle_beta   90.00
_cell.angle_gamma   90.00
#
_symmetry.space_group_name_H-M   'P 1'
#
loop_
_entity.id
_entity.type
_entity.pdbx_description
1 polymer ?
#
loop_
_entity_poly.entity_id
_entity_poly.type
_entity_poly.pdbx_seq_one_letter_code
_entity_poly.pdbx_strand_id
1 'polypeptide(L)'
;TVGAPTPHVSETTVTRADAPKALQYNWGGFDIRWELEVFGGGTRLTLWTNIDRRFISMGAAGWHICFDVLERLLAGEPIGRIVGAEAMKFGGWQRLNAEYAKQFGVETPGWPSRPRT
;
A
#
# COMPACT_ATOMS: atom_id res chain seq x y z
N THR A 1 -22.26 -7.83 9.54
CA THR A 1 -21.40 -6.69 9.98
C THR A 1 -21.74 -5.50 9.12
N VAL A 2 -22.42 -4.51 9.71
CA VAL A 2 -22.91 -3.31 9.02
C VAL A 2 -21.70 -2.38 8.79
N GLY A 3 -21.46 -1.97 7.53
CA GLY A 3 -20.53 -0.87 7.22
C GLY A 3 -19.14 -1.24 6.68
N ALA A 4 -18.84 -2.51 6.36
CA ALA A 4 -17.66 -2.78 5.53
C ALA A 4 -17.94 -2.26 4.11
N PRO A 5 -17.10 -1.38 3.53
CA PRO A 5 -17.30 -0.94 2.15
C PRO A 5 -17.35 -2.17 1.24
N THR A 6 -18.24 -2.14 0.24
CA THR A 6 -18.36 -3.20 -0.77
C THR A 6 -16.97 -3.53 -1.29
N PRO A 7 -16.53 -4.81 -1.27
CA PRO A 7 -15.22 -5.19 -1.76
C PRO A 7 -15.05 -4.66 -3.19
N HIS A 8 -13.97 -3.91 -3.42
CA HIS A 8 -13.60 -3.57 -4.78
C HIS A 8 -12.99 -4.82 -5.41
N VAL A 9 -13.79 -5.51 -6.23
CA VAL A 9 -13.37 -6.69 -6.97
C VAL A 9 -12.76 -6.22 -8.28
N SER A 10 -11.46 -6.46 -8.45
CA SER A 10 -10.76 -6.25 -9.71
C SER A 10 -10.33 -7.61 -10.27
N GLU A 11 -10.59 -7.85 -11.54
CA GLU A 11 -9.96 -8.96 -12.26
C GLU A 11 -8.44 -8.75 -12.27
N THR A 12 -7.69 -9.84 -12.06
CA THR A 12 -6.23 -9.83 -12.05
C THR A 12 -5.73 -11.03 -12.83
N THR A 13 -4.65 -10.86 -13.58
CA THR A 13 -3.96 -11.95 -14.27
C THR A 13 -2.57 -12.10 -13.67
N VAL A 14 -2.24 -13.30 -13.20
CA VAL A 14 -0.88 -13.65 -12.79
C VAL A 14 -0.05 -13.91 -14.04
N THR A 15 1.04 -13.15 -14.20
CA THR A 15 1.93 -13.23 -15.36
C THR A 15 3.21 -14.01 -15.05
N ARG A 16 3.60 -14.11 -13.78
CA ARG A 16 4.72 -14.94 -13.31
C ARG A 16 4.52 -15.39 -11.87
N ALA A 17 4.82 -16.64 -11.57
CA ALA A 17 4.80 -17.19 -10.22
C ALA A 17 5.94 -18.21 -10.04
N ASP A 18 7.08 -17.74 -9.53
CA ASP A 18 8.29 -18.53 -9.36
C ASP A 18 8.59 -18.68 -7.87
N ALA A 19 8.02 -19.71 -7.24
CA ALA A 19 8.17 -19.92 -5.80
C ALA A 19 9.62 -20.31 -5.41
N PRO A 20 10.16 -19.80 -4.28
CA PRO A 20 9.60 -18.79 -3.38
C PRO A 20 10.03 -17.34 -3.74
N LYS A 21 10.61 -17.13 -4.93
CA LYS A 21 11.41 -15.94 -5.23
C LYS A 21 10.63 -14.77 -5.80
N ALA A 22 9.58 -15.03 -6.59
CA ALA A 22 8.91 -13.94 -7.30
C ALA A 22 7.46 -14.20 -7.64
N LEU A 23 6.69 -13.12 -7.66
CA LEU A 23 5.29 -13.08 -8.10
C LEU A 23 5.05 -11.80 -8.90
N GLN A 24 4.43 -11.91 -10.07
CA GLN A 24 4.02 -10.78 -10.90
C GLN A 24 2.58 -10.96 -11.36
N TYR A 25 1.81 -9.88 -11.28
CA TYR A 25 0.41 -9.86 -11.72
C TYR A 25 -0.04 -8.44 -12.06
N ASN A 26 -1.12 -8.35 -12.82
CA ASN A 26 -1.71 -7.06 -13.18
C ASN A 26 -2.80 -6.65 -12.18
N TRP A 27 -2.77 -5.41 -11.70
CA TRP A 27 -3.76 -4.87 -10.77
C TRP A 27 -4.06 -3.42 -11.10
N GLY A 28 -5.35 -3.11 -11.31
CA GLY A 28 -5.78 -1.74 -11.63
C GLY A 28 -5.18 -1.19 -12.93
N GLY A 29 -4.86 -2.06 -13.89
CA GLY A 29 -4.24 -1.68 -15.18
C GLY A 29 -2.72 -1.52 -15.14
N PHE A 30 -2.07 -1.87 -14.02
CA PHE A 30 -0.62 -1.78 -13.87
C PHE A 30 -0.02 -3.10 -13.39
N ASP A 31 1.24 -3.34 -13.76
CA ASP A 31 1.99 -4.49 -13.26
C ASP A 31 2.48 -4.25 -11.83
N ILE A 32 2.26 -5.26 -10.99
CA ILE A 32 2.87 -5.40 -9.67
C ILE A 32 3.88 -6.53 -9.73
N ARG A 33 5.04 -6.31 -9.12
CA ARG A 33 6.07 -7.32 -8.92
C ARG A 33 6.50 -7.40 -7.47
N TRP A 34 6.58 -8.61 -6.97
CA TRP A 34 7.15 -8.97 -5.68
C TRP A 34 8.39 -9.82 -5.93
N GLU A 35 9.49 -9.48 -5.27
CA GLU A 35 10.68 -10.34 -5.22
C GLU A 35 11.14 -10.55 -3.79
N LEU A 36 11.51 -11.78 -3.48
CA LEU A 36 12.06 -12.20 -2.20
C LEU A 36 13.49 -12.69 -2.42
N GLU A 37 14.40 -12.16 -1.63
CA GLU A 37 15.78 -12.61 -1.57
C GLU A 37 16.21 -12.87 -0.13
N VAL A 38 17.10 -13.83 0.06
CA VAL A 38 17.77 -14.02 1.34
C VAL A 38 18.66 -12.82 1.59
N PHE A 39 18.51 -12.18 2.74
CA PHE A 39 19.32 -11.03 3.11
C PHE A 39 19.68 -11.10 4.59
N GLY A 40 20.98 -11.31 4.87
CA GLY A 40 21.46 -11.56 6.22
C GLY A 40 20.78 -12.80 6.84
N GLY A 41 20.23 -12.63 8.05
CA GLY A 41 19.47 -13.68 8.75
C GLY A 41 17.97 -13.70 8.43
N GLY A 42 17.51 -12.97 7.40
CA GLY A 42 16.09 -12.84 7.07
C GLY A 42 15.82 -12.75 5.58
N THR A 43 14.67 -12.19 5.23
CA THR A 43 14.21 -12.02 3.85
C THR A 43 14.07 -10.54 3.54
N ARG A 44 14.66 -10.10 2.43
CA ARG A 44 14.30 -8.81 1.84
C ARG A 44 13.16 -9.02 0.85
N LEU A 45 12.09 -8.26 1.04
CA LEU A 45 11.00 -8.12 0.09
C LEU A 45 11.17 -6.82 -0.67
N THR A 46 11.19 -6.91 -2.00
CA THR A 46 11.14 -5.74 -2.88
C THR A 46 9.81 -5.73 -3.65
N LEU A 47 9.09 -4.61 -3.58
CA LEU A 47 7.85 -4.37 -4.29
C LEU A 47 8.07 -3.32 -5.37
N TRP A 48 7.69 -3.63 -6.60
CA TRP A 48 7.54 -2.67 -7.68
C TRP A 48 6.06 -2.53 -8.01
N THR A 49 5.61 -1.28 -8.07
CA THR A 49 4.24 -0.93 -8.36
C THR A 49 4.23 0.42 -9.07
N ASN A 50 3.36 0.56 -10.06
CA ASN A 50 3.13 1.84 -10.71
C ASN A 50 1.95 2.53 -10.04
N ILE A 51 2.14 3.78 -9.68
CA ILE A 51 1.09 4.63 -9.11
C ILE A 51 1.05 5.88 -9.96
N ASP A 52 -0.15 6.25 -10.42
CA ASP A 52 -0.38 7.51 -11.13
C ASP A 52 0.21 8.67 -10.31
N ARG A 53 0.95 9.56 -10.98
CA ARG A 53 1.68 10.66 -10.35
C ARG A 53 0.77 11.53 -9.47
N ARG A 54 -0.51 11.67 -9.80
CA ARG A 54 -1.51 12.42 -9.01
C ARG A 54 -1.78 11.80 -7.64
N PHE A 55 -1.53 10.50 -7.49
CA PHE A 55 -1.79 9.73 -6.28
C PHE A 55 -0.53 9.11 -5.67
N ILE A 56 0.66 9.43 -6.20
CA ILE A 56 1.91 8.74 -5.86
C ILE A 56 2.29 8.86 -4.38
N SER A 57 2.11 10.03 -3.76
CA SER A 57 2.39 10.22 -2.34
C SER A 57 1.42 9.43 -1.44
N MET A 58 0.14 9.43 -1.83
CA MET A 58 -0.94 8.74 -1.12
C MET A 58 -0.77 7.22 -1.20
N GLY A 59 -0.49 6.71 -2.40
CA GLY A 59 -0.29 5.29 -2.64
C GLY A 59 0.98 4.77 -1.98
N ALA A 60 2.07 5.54 -1.99
CA ALA A 60 3.30 5.19 -1.27
C ALA A 60 3.06 5.10 0.25
N ALA A 61 2.35 6.07 0.84
CA ALA A 61 1.96 6.03 2.24
C ALA A 61 1.08 4.80 2.57
N GLY A 62 0.17 4.44 1.67
CA GLY A 62 -0.65 3.23 1.80
C GLY A 62 0.18 1.95 1.81
N TRP A 63 1.12 1.80 0.87
CA TRP A 63 2.02 0.65 0.82
C TRP A 63 2.91 0.56 2.05
N HIS A 64 3.40 1.69 2.57
CA HIS A 64 4.18 1.74 3.80
C HIS A 64 3.42 1.13 4.98
N ILE A 65 2.16 1.54 5.18
CA ILE A 65 1.31 0.97 6.24
C ILE A 65 1.05 -0.52 6.01
N CYS A 66 0.85 -0.95 4.76
CA CYS A 66 0.73 -2.38 4.46
C CYS A 66 1.97 -3.16 4.90
N PHE A 67 3.17 -2.59 4.76
CA PHE A 67 4.41 -3.21 5.21
C PHE A 67 4.56 -3.21 6.74
N ASP A 68 4.14 -2.15 7.44
CA ASP A 68 4.12 -2.13 8.91
C ASP A 68 3.19 -3.23 9.46
N VAL A 69 2.02 -3.42 8.84
CA VAL A 69 1.06 -4.48 9.19
C VAL A 69 1.65 -5.86 8.90
N LEU A 70 2.33 -6.04 7.75
CA LEU A 70 2.98 -7.29 7.38
C LEU A 70 4.12 -7.65 8.34
N GLU A 71 4.97 -6.68 8.70
CA GLU A 71 6.07 -6.87 9.64
C GLU A 71 5.55 -7.33 11.01
N ARG A 72 4.53 -6.64 11.54
CA ARG A 72 3.86 -7.01 12.79
C ARG A 72 3.26 -8.42 12.76
N LEU A 73 2.61 -8.77 11.65
CA LEU A 73 2.06 -10.12 11.45
C LEU A 73 3.16 -11.18 11.48
N LEU A 74 4.28 -10.95 10.77
CA LEU A 74 5.42 -11.88 10.75
C LEU A 74 6.14 -11.97 12.09
N ALA A 75 6.12 -10.91 12.90
CA ALA A 75 6.65 -10.88 14.26
C ALA A 75 5.73 -11.55 15.30
N GLY A 76 4.52 -12.00 14.92
CA GLY A 76 3.55 -12.62 15.84
C GLY A 76 2.74 -11.61 16.67
N GLU A 77 2.77 -10.33 16.30
CA GLU A 77 2.07 -9.23 17.01
C GLU A 77 1.03 -8.54 16.09
N PRO A 78 -0.02 -9.23 15.60
CA PRO A 78 -0.90 -8.68 14.58
C PRO A 78 -1.71 -7.47 15.09
N ILE A 79 -1.61 -6.35 14.36
CA ILE A 79 -2.32 -5.09 14.67
C ILE A 79 -3.63 -4.91 13.88
N GLY A 80 -4.04 -5.91 13.09
CA GLY A 80 -5.21 -5.84 12.23
C GLY A 80 -5.00 -5.02 10.95
N ARG A 81 -5.98 -5.05 10.04
CA ARG A 81 -5.91 -4.34 8.75
C ARG A 81 -6.27 -2.85 8.93
N ILE A 82 -5.38 -1.96 8.49
CA ILE A 82 -5.59 -0.51 8.50
C ILE A 82 -5.90 -0.04 7.08
N VAL A 83 -7.13 0.41 6.81
CA VAL A 83 -7.58 0.86 5.47
C VAL A 83 -8.59 2.01 5.54
N GLY A 84 -8.69 2.77 4.45
CA GLY A 84 -9.75 3.75 4.24
C GLY A 84 -9.83 4.79 5.36
N ALA A 85 -11.05 5.02 5.88
CA ALA A 85 -11.28 6.00 6.95
C ALA A 85 -10.50 5.68 8.25
N GLU A 86 -10.17 4.42 8.51
CA GLU A 86 -9.36 4.06 9.69
C GLU A 86 -7.92 4.53 9.52
N ALA A 87 -7.32 4.39 8.34
CA ALA A 87 -5.99 4.94 8.05
C ALA A 87 -5.95 6.46 8.24
N MET A 88 -7.04 7.16 7.90
CA MET A 88 -7.18 8.61 8.08
C MET A 88 -7.30 9.05 9.55
N LYS A 89 -7.71 8.16 10.47
CA LYS A 89 -7.77 8.46 11.91
C LYS A 89 -6.41 8.35 12.57
N PHE A 90 -5.46 7.64 11.96
CA PHE A 90 -4.08 7.58 12.42
C PHE A 90 -3.28 8.73 11.85
N GLY A 91 -2.84 9.66 12.71
CA GLY A 91 -1.96 10.77 12.33
C GLY A 91 -0.68 10.35 11.60
N GLY A 92 -0.29 9.08 11.71
CA GLY A 92 0.83 8.49 10.96
C GLY A 92 0.64 8.56 9.45
N TRP A 93 -0.59 8.36 8.94
CA TRP A 93 -0.82 8.37 7.49
C TRP A 93 -0.69 9.78 6.89
N GLN A 94 -1.23 10.82 7.54
CA GLN A 94 -1.08 12.20 7.05
C GLN A 94 0.39 12.62 7.02
N ARG A 95 1.15 12.25 8.06
CA ARG A 95 2.59 12.47 8.11
C ARG A 95 3.30 11.78 6.95
N LEU A 96 3.05 10.48 6.75
CA LEU A 96 3.66 9.71 5.66
C LEU A 96 3.33 10.30 4.28
N ASN A 97 2.07 10.67 4.04
CA ASN A 97 1.67 11.29 2.78
C ASN A 97 2.41 12.62 2.55
N ALA A 98 2.56 13.46 3.57
CA ALA A 98 3.32 14.71 3.47
C ALA A 98 4.82 14.47 3.21
N GLU A 99 5.42 13.49 3.87
CA GLU A 99 6.83 13.13 3.68
C GLU A 99 7.07 12.60 2.25
N TYR A 100 6.22 11.71 1.74
CA TYR A 100 6.31 11.21 0.37
C TYR A 100 6.03 12.30 -0.67
N ALA A 101 5.07 13.21 -0.43
CA ALA A 101 4.80 14.33 -1.31
C ALA A 101 6.05 15.22 -1.48
N LYS A 102 6.74 15.51 -0.37
CA LYS A 102 8.02 16.22 -0.39
C LYS A 102 9.09 15.45 -1.18
N GLN A 103 9.22 14.14 -0.97
CA GLN A 103 10.21 13.31 -1.67
C GLN A 103 9.96 13.24 -3.18
N PHE A 104 8.69 13.16 -3.60
CA PHE A 104 8.31 13.06 -5.02
C PHE A 104 8.16 14.42 -5.71
N GLY A 105 8.27 15.53 -4.98
CA GLY A 105 8.08 16.88 -5.50
C GLY A 105 6.67 17.09 -6.05
N VAL A 106 5.66 16.60 -5.32
CA VAL A 106 4.24 16.77 -5.66
C VAL A 106 3.53 17.51 -4.52
N GLU A 107 2.45 18.21 -4.85
CA GLU A 107 1.54 18.68 -3.81
C GLU A 107 0.81 17.48 -3.21
N THR A 108 0.57 17.50 -1.90
CA THR A 108 -0.35 16.53 -1.30
C THR A 108 -1.73 16.77 -1.92
N PRO A 109 -2.40 15.74 -2.47
CA PRO A 109 -3.76 15.92 -2.96
C PRO A 109 -4.62 16.49 -1.85
N GLY A 110 -5.07 17.73 -2.03
CA GLY A 110 -5.99 18.37 -1.10
C GLY A 110 -7.28 17.58 -1.08
N TRP A 111 -7.53 16.82 -0.01
CA TRP A 111 -8.84 16.22 0.17
C TRP A 111 -9.84 17.34 0.46
N PRO A 112 -10.99 17.39 -0.21
CA PRO A 112 -12.05 18.29 0.20
C PRO A 112 -12.50 17.87 1.59
N SER A 113 -12.27 18.75 2.57
CA SER A 113 -12.76 18.61 3.94
C SER A 113 -14.30 18.66 3.94
N ARG A 114 -14.97 17.50 3.76
CA ARG A 114 -16.44 17.31 3.79
C ARG A 114 -17.27 18.11 2.77
N PRO A 115 -18.52 17.68 2.47
CA PRO A 115 -19.34 18.37 1.49
C PRO A 115 -19.72 19.76 2.01
N ARG A 116 -19.75 20.75 1.12
CA ARG A 116 -20.58 21.94 1.34
C ARG A 116 -22.04 21.49 1.34
N THR A 117 -22.78 22.06 2.30
CA THR A 117 -24.22 21.92 2.62
C THR A 117 -24.66 20.63 3.28
#